data_AF-A0A3A0AXT0-F1
#
_entry.id   AF-A0A3A0AXT0-F1
#
_cell.length_a   1.000
_cell.length_b   1.000
_cell.length_c   1.000
_cell.angle_alpha   90.00
_cell.angle_beta   90.00
_cell.angle_gamma   90.00
#
_symmetry.space_group_name_H-M   'P 1'
#
loop_
_entity.id
_entity.type
_entity.pdbx_description
1 polymer ?
#
loop_
_entity_poly.entity_id
_entity_poly.type
_entity_poly.pdbx_seq_one_letter_code
_entity_poly.pdbx_strand_id
1 'polypeptide(L)'
;MKKNGKAWAWFWMTLGILYFFMPLLATFLFSLRAKLGVLSFAAYENIFRDPNFIFNFSYSVFWGALTIMLGILIFVPTAYIIRLRLPQFRAPVEFITLLPFVIPAIVYVFSLVRTFSKPPLLIVDSPVLLVAAYAVLSMPYMYSAIDTGLRAIDVRTLTEAAQS
;
A
#
# COMPACT_ATOMS: atom_id res chain seq x y z
N MET A 1 -28.82 -27.94 -21.74
CA MET A 1 -28.15 -26.70 -22.23
C MET A 1 -27.29 -26.03 -21.14
N LYS A 2 -26.21 -26.69 -20.63
CA LYS A 2 -25.36 -26.18 -19.52
C LYS A 2 -23.85 -26.13 -19.82
N LYS A 3 -23.41 -26.44 -21.06
CA LYS A 3 -21.98 -26.48 -21.44
C LYS A 3 -21.40 -25.10 -21.80
N ASN A 4 -22.23 -24.17 -22.32
CA ASN A 4 -21.74 -22.90 -22.88
C ASN A 4 -21.23 -21.92 -21.81
N GLY A 5 -21.80 -21.95 -20.60
CA GLY A 5 -21.36 -21.07 -19.50
C GLY A 5 -19.95 -21.36 -19.01
N LYS A 6 -19.52 -22.64 -19.00
CA LYS A 6 -18.16 -23.02 -18.61
C LYS A 6 -17.13 -22.57 -19.64
N ALA A 7 -17.40 -22.77 -20.93
CA ALA A 7 -16.50 -22.33 -22.00
C ALA A 7 -16.33 -20.80 -22.01
N TRP A 8 -17.41 -20.07 -21.78
CA TRP A 8 -17.39 -18.61 -21.69
C TRP A 8 -16.61 -18.11 -20.47
N ALA A 9 -16.78 -18.75 -19.31
CA ALA A 9 -16.01 -18.43 -18.11
C ALA A 9 -14.50 -18.65 -18.33
N TRP A 10 -14.10 -19.77 -18.93
CA TRP A 10 -12.70 -20.04 -19.27
C TRP A 10 -12.14 -19.03 -20.28
N PHE A 11 -12.92 -18.66 -21.30
CA PHE A 11 -12.51 -17.63 -22.26
C PHE A 11 -12.16 -16.30 -21.59
N TRP A 12 -13.06 -15.76 -20.77
CA TRP A 12 -12.81 -14.50 -20.05
C TRP A 12 -11.70 -14.60 -19.03
N MET A 13 -11.59 -15.74 -18.33
CA MET A 13 -10.50 -15.98 -17.39
C MET A 13 -9.14 -15.99 -18.10
N THR A 14 -9.01 -16.71 -19.21
CA THR A 14 -7.78 -16.73 -20.02
C THR A 14 -7.46 -15.35 -20.58
N LEU A 15 -8.46 -14.61 -21.08
CA LEU A 15 -8.26 -13.25 -21.58
C LEU A 15 -7.76 -12.32 -20.47
N GLY A 16 -8.35 -12.40 -19.27
CA GLY A 16 -7.89 -11.65 -18.11
C GLY A 16 -6.46 -12.00 -17.70
N ILE A 17 -6.13 -13.29 -17.65
CA ILE A 17 -4.77 -13.76 -17.36
C ILE A 17 -3.79 -13.20 -18.40
N LEU A 18 -4.09 -13.33 -19.69
CA LEU A 18 -3.23 -12.79 -20.73
C LEU A 18 -3.07 -11.27 -20.60
N TYR A 19 -4.16 -10.54 -20.38
CA TYR A 19 -4.11 -9.10 -20.21
C TYR A 19 -3.22 -8.64 -19.04
N PHE A 20 -3.30 -9.31 -17.88
CA PHE A 20 -2.48 -8.95 -16.71
C PHE A 20 -1.05 -9.50 -16.77
N PHE A 21 -0.85 -10.73 -17.22
CA PHE A 21 0.45 -11.40 -17.16
C PHE A 21 1.33 -11.13 -18.39
N MET A 22 0.76 -10.87 -19.57
CA MET A 22 1.55 -10.56 -20.77
C MET A 22 2.51 -9.37 -20.57
N PRO A 23 2.11 -8.20 -20.02
CA PRO A 23 3.06 -7.11 -19.81
C PRO A 23 4.14 -7.44 -18.76
N LEU A 24 3.81 -8.23 -17.74
CA LEU A 24 4.77 -8.68 -16.73
C LEU A 24 5.80 -9.63 -17.34
N LEU A 25 5.35 -10.60 -18.14
CA LEU A 25 6.22 -11.51 -18.88
C LEU A 25 7.07 -10.76 -19.92
N ALA A 26 6.49 -9.77 -20.62
CA ALA A 26 7.24 -8.94 -21.56
C ALA A 26 8.35 -8.15 -20.85
N THR A 27 8.06 -7.56 -19.69
CA THR A 27 9.03 -6.82 -18.88
C THR A 27 10.13 -7.74 -18.36
N PHE A 28 9.78 -8.95 -17.91
CA PHE A 28 10.74 -9.97 -17.48
C PHE A 28 11.62 -10.49 -18.62
N LEU A 29 11.05 -10.75 -19.79
CA LEU A 29 11.83 -11.15 -20.96
C LEU A 29 12.73 -10.02 -21.44
N PHE A 30 12.27 -8.77 -21.34
CA PHE A 30 13.06 -7.59 -21.64
C PHE A 30 14.24 -7.44 -20.67
N SER A 31 14.03 -7.63 -19.37
CA SER A 31 15.11 -7.54 -18.38
C SER A 31 16.21 -8.58 -18.60
N LEU A 32 15.89 -9.73 -19.19
CA LEU A 32 16.87 -10.77 -19.56
C LEU A 32 17.67 -10.44 -20.83
N ARG A 33 17.23 -9.48 -21.64
CA ARG A 33 17.88 -9.10 -22.91
C ARG A 33 18.93 -7.99 -22.73
N ALA A 34 19.62 -8.00 -21.60
CA ALA A 34 20.71 -7.07 -21.32
C ALA A 34 21.89 -7.18 -22.31
N LYS A 35 22.07 -8.36 -22.91
CA LYS A 35 23.06 -8.63 -23.97
C LYS A 35 22.33 -8.89 -25.28
N LEU A 36 22.82 -8.32 -26.38
CA LEU A 36 22.22 -8.48 -27.69
C LEU A 36 22.20 -9.97 -28.09
N GLY A 37 21.02 -10.48 -28.45
CA GLY A 37 20.87 -11.84 -28.97
C GLY A 37 20.91 -12.97 -27.93
N VAL A 38 21.06 -12.69 -26.63
CA VAL A 38 21.14 -13.72 -25.59
C VAL A 38 20.27 -13.36 -24.38
N LEU A 39 19.49 -14.33 -23.89
CA LEU A 39 18.84 -14.23 -22.58
C LEU A 39 19.87 -14.44 -21.47
N SER A 40 20.06 -13.45 -20.62
CA SER A 40 21.06 -13.49 -19.54
C SER A 40 20.59 -12.70 -18.33
N PHE A 41 21.03 -13.11 -17.14
CA PHE A 41 20.78 -12.37 -15.90
C PHE A 41 21.76 -11.19 -15.70
N ALA A 42 22.45 -10.75 -16.76
CA ALA A 42 23.49 -9.73 -16.67
C ALA A 42 22.96 -8.37 -16.16
N ALA A 43 21.71 -8.01 -16.46
CA ALA A 43 21.09 -6.81 -15.90
C ALA A 43 21.01 -6.86 -14.37
N TYR A 44 20.60 -8.00 -13.81
CA TYR A 44 20.48 -8.18 -12.36
C TYR A 44 21.86 -8.12 -11.70
N GLU A 45 22.85 -8.81 -12.26
CA GLU A 45 24.22 -8.75 -11.75
C GLU A 45 24.78 -7.32 -11.76
N ASN A 46 24.56 -6.57 -12.85
CA ASN A 46 25.01 -5.19 -12.94
C ASN A 46 24.34 -4.29 -11.90
N ILE A 47 23.04 -4.47 -11.65
CA ILE A 47 22.29 -3.68 -10.66
C ILE A 47 22.82 -3.94 -9.24
N PHE A 48 23.06 -5.19 -8.87
CA PHE A 48 23.58 -5.51 -7.53
C PHE A 48 25.04 -5.13 -7.33
N ARG A 49 25.80 -4.88 -8.40
CA ARG A 49 27.16 -4.34 -8.33
C ARG A 49 27.18 -2.83 -8.12
N ASP A 50 26.08 -2.11 -8.36
CA ASP A 50 25.98 -0.68 -8.11
C ASP A 50 25.72 -0.41 -6.62
N PRO A 51 26.68 0.19 -5.88
CA PRO A 51 26.47 0.51 -4.47
C PRO A 51 25.33 1.51 -4.25
N ASN A 52 25.05 2.40 -5.21
CA ASN A 52 23.95 3.35 -5.10
C ASN A 52 22.60 2.65 -5.16
N PHE A 53 22.49 1.56 -5.94
CA PHE A 53 21.25 0.78 -6.01
C PHE A 53 20.93 0.18 -4.65
N ILE A 54 21.88 -0.52 -4.02
CA ILE A 54 21.66 -1.16 -2.72
C ILE A 54 21.29 -0.11 -1.67
N PHE A 55 22.00 1.01 -1.64
CA PHE A 55 21.70 2.10 -0.72
C PHE A 55 20.27 2.63 -0.93
N ASN A 56 19.93 3.08 -2.14
CA ASN A 56 18.61 3.65 -2.43
C ASN A 56 17.46 2.65 -2.25
N PHE A 57 17.69 1.38 -2.60
CA PHE A 57 16.73 0.30 -2.38
C PHE A 57 16.49 0.07 -0.88
N SER A 58 17.56 -0.08 -0.09
CA SER A 58 17.45 -0.24 1.37
C SER A 58 16.79 0.96 2.04
N TYR A 59 17.09 2.17 1.56
CA TYR A 59 16.51 3.41 2.07
C TYR A 59 15.00 3.46 1.80
N SER A 60 14.59 3.09 0.59
CA SER A 60 13.16 3.00 0.21
C SER A 60 12.42 1.96 1.05
N VAL A 61 13.02 0.78 1.25
CA VAL A 61 12.46 -0.29 2.09
C VAL A 61 12.33 0.16 3.54
N PHE A 62 13.36 0.81 4.09
CA PHE A 62 13.38 1.31 5.46
C PHE A 62 12.25 2.32 5.71
N TRP A 63 12.13 3.34 4.87
CA TRP A 63 11.08 4.36 5.02
C TRP A 63 9.68 3.83 4.73
N GLY A 64 9.56 2.88 3.79
CA GLY A 64 8.31 2.16 3.55
C GLY A 64 7.87 1.36 4.78
N ALA A 65 8.80 0.62 5.40
CA ALA A 65 8.54 -0.11 6.63
C ALA A 65 8.14 0.83 7.78
N LEU A 66 8.83 1.96 7.94
CA LEU A 66 8.50 2.96 8.96
C LEU A 66 7.09 3.54 8.76
N THR A 67 6.69 3.79 7.50
CA THR A 67 5.33 4.23 7.16
C THR A 67 4.28 3.21 7.58
N ILE A 68 4.52 1.92 7.30
CA ILE A 68 3.62 0.84 7.71
C ILE A 68 3.54 0.76 9.24
N MET A 69 4.69 0.78 9.93
CA MET A 69 4.73 0.74 11.40
C MET A 69 3.99 1.91 12.03
N LEU A 70 4.20 3.13 11.51
CA LEU A 70 3.50 4.33 11.97
C LEU A 70 1.99 4.19 11.78
N GLY A 71 1.56 3.75 10.59
CA GLY A 71 0.15 3.56 10.30
C GLY A 71 -0.48 2.49 11.21
N ILE A 72 0.20 1.37 11.45
CA ILE A 72 -0.29 0.31 12.36
C ILE A 72 -0.43 0.87 13.78
N LEU A 73 0.60 1.59 14.26
CA LEU A 73 0.62 2.17 15.60
C LEU A 73 -0.51 3.19 15.82
N ILE A 74 -0.98 3.84 14.75
CA ILE A 74 -2.10 4.77 14.80
C ILE A 74 -3.44 4.05 14.63
N PHE A 75 -3.64 3.33 13.52
CA PHE A 75 -4.96 2.82 13.13
C PHE A 75 -5.43 1.62 13.93
N VAL A 76 -4.52 0.75 14.40
CA VAL A 76 -4.89 -0.40 15.24
C VAL A 76 -5.54 0.04 16.55
N PRO A 77 -4.90 0.89 17.39
CA PRO A 77 -5.55 1.33 18.62
C PRO A 77 -6.80 2.17 18.33
N THR A 78 -6.81 3.00 17.29
CA THR A 78 -8.00 3.76 16.90
C THR A 78 -9.19 2.84 16.59
N ALA A 79 -9.00 1.82 15.74
CA ALA A 79 -10.06 0.89 15.39
C ALA A 79 -10.54 0.05 16.60
N TYR A 80 -9.59 -0.38 17.45
CA TYR A 80 -9.90 -1.12 18.67
C TYR A 80 -10.75 -0.30 19.65
N ILE A 81 -10.36 0.95 19.92
CA ILE A 81 -11.07 1.85 20.85
C ILE A 81 -12.47 2.19 20.31
N ILE A 82 -12.58 2.52 19.03
CA ILE A 82 -13.89 2.82 18.41
C ILE A 82 -14.83 1.64 18.56
N ARG A 83 -14.34 0.42 18.36
CA ARG A 83 -15.19 -0.76 18.41
C ARG A 83 -15.64 -1.15 19.81
N LEU A 84 -14.76 -1.03 20.82
CA LEU A 84 -15.08 -1.47 22.18
C LEU A 84 -15.62 -0.38 23.10
N ARG A 85 -15.19 0.87 22.92
CA ARG A 85 -15.52 1.98 23.84
C ARG A 85 -16.38 3.07 23.21
N LEU A 86 -16.22 3.34 21.92
CA LEU A 86 -16.77 4.53 21.27
C LEU A 86 -17.47 4.23 19.93
N PRO A 87 -18.48 3.35 19.88
CA PRO A 87 -19.09 2.90 18.62
C PRO A 87 -19.76 4.04 17.84
N GLN A 88 -20.20 5.10 18.53
CA GLN A 88 -20.76 6.30 17.91
C GLN A 88 -19.78 7.06 16.99
N PHE A 89 -18.47 6.90 17.18
CA PHE A 89 -17.44 7.55 16.35
C PHE A 89 -17.09 6.76 15.08
N ARG A 90 -17.70 5.61 14.85
CA ARG A 90 -17.42 4.78 13.67
C ARG A 90 -17.67 5.54 12.37
N ALA A 91 -18.86 6.13 12.19
CA ALA A 91 -19.21 6.81 10.95
C ALA A 91 -18.32 8.03 10.65
N PRO A 92 -18.06 8.94 11.62
CA PRO A 92 -17.13 10.05 11.41
C PRO A 92 -15.71 9.61 11.05
N VAL A 93 -15.18 8.57 11.71
CA VAL A 93 -13.82 8.10 11.45
C VAL A 93 -13.73 7.42 10.09
N GLU A 94 -14.71 6.60 9.72
CA GLU A 94 -14.82 6.00 8.40
C GLU A 94 -14.84 7.09 7.32
N PHE A 95 -15.64 8.14 7.51
CA PHE A 95 -15.66 9.29 6.60
C PHE A 95 -14.29 9.98 6.48
N ILE A 96 -13.63 10.27 7.61
CA ILE A 96 -12.29 10.91 7.60
C ILE A 96 -11.26 10.04 6.88
N THR A 97 -11.27 8.73 7.13
CA THR A 97 -10.32 7.80 6.50
C THR A 97 -10.51 7.68 4.99
N LEU A 98 -11.69 8.02 4.48
CA LEU A 98 -12.01 8.01 3.05
C LEU A 98 -11.70 9.35 2.35
N LEU A 99 -11.48 10.44 3.10
CA LEU A 99 -11.13 11.76 2.53
C LEU A 99 -9.96 11.73 1.54
N PRO A 100 -8.87 10.96 1.76
CA PRO A 100 -7.75 10.90 0.83
C PRO A 100 -8.13 10.44 -0.58
N PHE A 101 -9.22 9.68 -0.76
CA PHE A 101 -9.67 9.28 -2.09
C PHE A 101 -10.27 10.40 -2.91
N VAL A 102 -10.82 11.42 -2.26
CA VAL A 102 -11.45 12.55 -2.94
C VAL A 102 -10.39 13.52 -3.48
N ILE A 103 -9.21 13.54 -2.86
CA ILE A 103 -8.14 14.47 -3.21
C ILE A 103 -7.29 13.86 -4.33
N PRO A 104 -7.17 14.49 -5.50
CA PRO A 104 -6.28 14.01 -6.55
C PRO A 104 -4.83 13.97 -6.08
N ALA A 105 -4.11 12.88 -6.39
CA ALA A 105 -2.74 12.67 -5.93
C ALA A 105 -1.79 13.84 -6.26
N ILE A 106 -1.91 14.42 -7.46
CA ILE A 106 -1.07 15.53 -7.89
C ILE A 106 -1.34 16.82 -7.07
N VAL A 107 -2.61 17.08 -6.75
CA VAL A 107 -3.02 18.23 -5.93
C VAL A 107 -2.50 18.05 -4.52
N TYR A 108 -2.59 16.83 -3.98
CA TYR A 108 -2.08 16.48 -2.66
C TYR A 108 -0.57 16.74 -2.53
N VAL A 109 0.23 16.17 -3.43
CA VAL A 109 1.70 16.34 -3.41
C VAL A 109 2.09 17.80 -3.60
N PHE A 110 1.48 18.50 -4.55
CA PHE A 110 1.75 19.92 -4.78
C PHE A 110 1.44 20.78 -3.55
N SER A 111 0.32 20.47 -2.87
CA SER A 111 -0.09 21.16 -1.65
C SER A 111 0.90 20.93 -0.52
N LEU A 112 1.39 19.70 -0.34
CA LEU A 112 2.42 19.37 0.65
C LEU A 112 3.72 20.14 0.38
N VAL A 113 4.25 20.08 -0.84
CA VAL A 113 5.46 20.80 -1.22
C VAL A 113 5.29 22.30 -0.96
N ARG A 114 4.21 22.91 -1.47
CA ARG A 114 3.94 24.34 -1.28
C ARG A 114 3.85 24.75 0.19
N THR A 115 3.31 23.88 1.05
CA THR A 115 3.11 24.14 2.47
C THR A 115 4.39 23.96 3.28
N PHE A 116 5.11 22.86 3.06
CA PHE A 116 6.29 22.48 3.84
C PHE A 116 7.62 23.00 3.26
N SER A 117 7.58 23.78 2.17
CA SER A 117 8.70 24.61 1.70
C SER A 117 8.73 26.01 2.34
N LYS A 118 7.85 26.31 3.32
CA LYS A 118 7.79 27.61 3.99
C LYS A 118 7.89 27.47 5.53
N PRO A 119 8.43 28.47 6.26
CA PRO A 119 8.40 28.49 7.71
C PRO A 119 6.96 28.41 8.24
N PRO A 120 6.71 27.82 9.43
CA PRO A 120 7.70 27.42 10.43
C PRO A 120 8.27 26.00 10.27
N LEU A 121 7.70 25.17 9.38
CA LEU A 121 8.07 23.75 9.22
C LEU A 121 8.64 23.49 7.82
N LEU A 122 9.97 23.59 7.70
CA LEU A 122 10.73 23.37 6.46
C LEU A 122 11.19 21.91 6.35
N ILE A 123 10.26 21.00 6.07
CA ILE A 123 10.52 19.55 6.01
C ILE A 123 10.35 18.94 4.61
N VAL A 124 10.25 19.77 3.57
CA VAL A 124 10.04 19.30 2.19
C VAL A 124 11.15 18.35 1.70
N ASP A 125 12.39 18.60 2.10
CA ASP A 125 13.54 17.78 1.72
C ASP A 125 13.73 16.55 2.64
N SER A 126 12.89 16.41 3.67
CA SER A 126 12.97 15.33 4.62
C SER A 126 12.04 14.17 4.23
N PRO A 127 12.53 12.92 4.27
CA PRO A 127 11.69 11.73 4.03
C PRO A 127 10.56 11.59 5.06
N VAL A 128 10.63 12.27 6.21
CA VAL A 128 9.55 12.31 7.20
C VAL A 128 8.26 12.85 6.60
N LEU A 129 8.34 13.83 5.69
CA LEU A 129 7.16 14.33 4.99
C LEU A 129 6.54 13.25 4.10
N LEU A 130 7.37 12.46 3.41
CA LEU A 130 6.88 11.34 2.60
C LEU A 130 6.21 10.27 3.45
N VAL A 131 6.79 9.92 4.59
CA VAL A 131 6.19 8.96 5.54
C VAL A 131 4.81 9.43 6.00
N ALA A 132 4.70 10.69 6.43
CA ALA A 132 3.43 11.26 6.84
C ALA A 132 2.42 11.29 5.68
N ALA A 133 2.88 11.66 4.48
CA ALA A 133 2.05 11.72 3.29
C ALA A 133 1.48 10.35 2.91
N TYR A 134 2.33 9.32 2.88
CA TYR A 134 1.91 7.95 2.59
C TYR A 134 1.03 7.36 3.70
N ALA A 135 1.27 7.70 4.98
CA ALA A 135 0.40 7.28 6.08
C ALA A 135 -1.03 7.84 5.92
N VAL A 136 -1.15 9.11 5.48
CA VAL A 136 -2.46 9.71 5.18
C VAL A 136 -3.09 9.09 3.93
N LEU A 137 -2.35 8.93 2.83
CA LEU A 137 -2.89 8.32 1.61
C LEU A 137 -3.31 6.86 1.79
N SER A 138 -2.67 6.14 2.72
CA SER A 138 -2.98 4.74 3.03
C SER A 138 -4.10 4.56 4.06
N MET A 139 -4.57 5.63 4.72
CA MET A 139 -5.70 5.62 5.66
C MET A 139 -6.86 4.70 5.27
N PRO A 140 -7.47 4.83 4.07
CA PRO A 140 -8.66 4.05 3.76
C PRO A 140 -8.36 2.55 3.68
N TYR A 141 -7.18 2.19 3.16
CA TYR A 141 -6.75 0.80 3.02
C TYR A 141 -6.36 0.20 4.36
N MET A 142 -5.60 0.92 5.18
CA MET A 142 -5.16 0.46 6.50
C MET A 142 -6.34 0.29 7.45
N TYR A 143 -7.20 1.31 7.56
CA TYR A 143 -8.36 1.25 8.44
C TYR A 143 -9.30 0.12 8.02
N SER A 144 -9.60 -0.02 6.72
CA SER A 144 -10.48 -1.09 6.22
C SER A 144 -9.91 -2.49 6.47
N ALA A 145 -8.60 -2.68 6.25
CA ALA A 145 -7.94 -3.97 6.51
C ALA A 145 -7.94 -4.32 7.99
N ILE A 146 -7.65 -3.36 8.87
CA ILE A 146 -7.65 -3.54 10.32
C ILE A 146 -9.07 -3.81 10.83
N ASP A 147 -10.06 -3.03 10.42
CA ASP A 147 -11.46 -3.23 10.83
C ASP A 147 -11.98 -4.60 10.36
N THR A 148 -11.70 -4.99 9.12
CA THR A 148 -12.05 -6.33 8.60
C THR A 148 -11.35 -7.42 9.40
N GLY A 149 -10.06 -7.26 9.69
CA GLY A 149 -9.30 -8.19 10.51
C GLY A 149 -9.85 -8.33 11.92
N LEU A 150 -10.14 -7.20 12.58
CA LEU A 150 -10.79 -7.19 13.88
C LEU A 150 -12.17 -7.84 13.78
N ARG A 151 -12.96 -7.68 12.72
CA ARG A 151 -14.28 -8.34 12.59
C ARG A 151 -14.20 -9.84 12.42
N ALA A 152 -13.13 -10.34 11.80
CA ALA A 152 -12.92 -11.77 11.60
C ALA A 152 -12.60 -12.51 12.92
N ILE A 153 -12.04 -11.81 13.90
CA ILE A 153 -11.83 -12.33 15.27
C ILE A 153 -12.92 -11.79 16.20
N ASP A 154 -13.43 -12.61 17.12
CA ASP A 154 -14.45 -12.14 18.07
C ASP A 154 -13.80 -11.35 19.22
N VAL A 155 -13.27 -10.16 18.89
CA VAL A 155 -12.42 -9.32 19.76
C VAL A 155 -13.09 -9.08 21.11
N ARG A 156 -14.41 -8.95 21.13
CA ARG A 156 -15.18 -8.72 22.36
C ARG A 156 -15.10 -9.93 23.28
N THR A 157 -15.42 -11.11 22.77
CA THR A 157 -15.36 -12.36 23.54
C THR A 157 -13.94 -12.66 24.03
N LEU A 158 -12.93 -12.44 23.19
CA LEU A 158 -11.53 -12.62 23.59
C LEU A 158 -11.10 -11.65 24.71
N THR A 159 -11.58 -10.40 24.66
CA THR A 159 -11.27 -9.40 25.70
C THR A 159 -11.97 -9.73 27.01
N GLU A 160 -13.25 -10.15 26.97
CA GLU A 160 -14.03 -10.57 28.15
C GLU A 160 -13.43 -11.84 28.78
N ALA A 161 -12.98 -12.81 27.97
CA ALA A 161 -12.31 -14.02 28.45
C ALA A 161 -10.94 -13.75 29.09
N ALA A 162 -10.18 -12.78 28.57
CA ALA A 162 -8.88 -12.39 29.14
C ALA A 162 -9.00 -11.59 30.46
N GLN A 163 -10.20 -11.06 30.75
CA GLN A 163 -10.49 -10.33 31.99
C GLN A 163 -11.09 -11.21 33.10
N SER A 164 -11.45 -12.46 32.77
CA SER A 164 -11.97 -13.47 33.72
C SER A 164 -10.83 -14.31 34.30
#